data_AF-A0A1H2H743-F1
#
_entry.id   AF-A0A1H2H743-F1
#
_cell.length_a   1.000
_cell.length_b   1.000
_cell.length_c   1.000
_cell.angle_alpha   90.00
_cell.angle_beta   90.00
_cell.angle_gamma   90.00
#
_symmetry.space_group_name_H-M   'P 1'
#
loop_
_entity.id
_entity.type
_entity.pdbx_description
1 polymer ?
#
loop_
_entity_poly.entity_id
_entity_poly.type
_entity_poly.pdbx_seq_one_letter_code
_entity_poly.pdbx_strand_id
1 'polypeptide(L)'
;MNGMLEADIYGNVNSTHVMGTKIMNGIGGSGDFARNGYVSLFLSPSTARGGAISSIVPMTPHVDHTEHDCQVIATEHGLADLRGLSPRRRAPLIIEKCAHPEFRPMLNDYFARAEAMPAAGQTPHLLGEAFSFHQRFLDTGSMR
;
A
#
# COMPACT_ATOMS: atom_id res chain seq x y z
N MET A 1 10.26 -1.70 -13.48
CA MET A 1 9.09 -0.80 -13.36
C MET A 1 7.85 -1.62 -13.62
N ASN A 2 6.93 -1.69 -12.66
CA ASN A 2 5.72 -2.50 -12.75
C ASN A 2 4.49 -1.68 -12.34
N GLY A 3 3.32 -2.04 -12.85
CA GLY A 3 2.05 -1.57 -12.30
C GLY A 3 1.71 -2.29 -11.00
N MET A 4 0.77 -1.74 -10.23
CA MET A 4 0.20 -2.40 -9.05
C MET A 4 -1.31 -2.12 -8.91
N LEU A 5 -2.02 -2.98 -8.19
CA LEU A 5 -3.40 -2.70 -7.75
C LEU A 5 -3.40 -1.77 -6.54
N GLU A 6 -2.62 -2.10 -5.52
CA GLU A 6 -2.50 -1.33 -4.28
C GLU A 6 -1.16 -1.64 -3.60
N ALA A 7 -0.72 -0.71 -2.75
CA ALA A 7 0.38 -0.92 -1.81
C ALA A 7 -0.09 -0.57 -0.41
N ASP A 8 0.42 -1.27 0.61
CA ASP A 8 0.24 -0.82 1.97
C ASP A 8 1.21 0.31 2.35
N ILE A 9 0.95 0.95 3.49
CA ILE A 9 1.83 2.01 4.01
C ILE A 9 3.25 1.51 4.29
N TYR A 10 3.50 0.20 4.39
CA TYR A 10 4.85 -0.35 4.57
C TYR A 10 5.53 -0.70 3.24
N GLY A 11 4.82 -0.55 2.13
CA GLY A 11 5.31 -0.78 0.77
C GLY A 11 5.32 -2.24 0.37
N ASN A 12 4.51 -3.11 0.99
CA ASN A 12 4.14 -4.38 0.35
C ASN A 12 3.12 -4.08 -0.75
N VAL A 13 3.18 -4.84 -1.84
CA VAL A 13 2.43 -4.57 -3.06
C VAL A 13 1.56 -5.76 -3.45
N ASN A 14 0.33 -5.45 -3.84
CA ASN A 14 -0.61 -6.35 -4.49
C ASN A 14 -0.72 -6.03 -5.98
N SER A 15 -0.48 -7.04 -6.80
CA SER A 15 -0.53 -6.95 -8.26
C SER A 15 -1.70 -7.77 -8.83
N THR A 16 -2.43 -8.53 -8.00
CA THR A 16 -3.27 -9.62 -8.50
C THR A 16 -4.69 -9.68 -7.94
N HIS A 17 -4.88 -9.56 -6.62
CA HIS A 17 -6.16 -9.91 -5.98
C HIS A 17 -6.90 -8.68 -5.48
N VAL A 18 -7.93 -8.24 -6.22
CA VAL A 18 -8.85 -7.21 -5.74
C VAL A 18 -9.56 -7.71 -4.49
N MET A 19 -9.50 -6.92 -3.41
CA MET A 19 -10.02 -7.27 -2.08
C MET A 19 -9.50 -8.63 -1.57
N GLY A 20 -8.29 -9.01 -1.96
CA GLY A 20 -7.61 -10.22 -1.49
C GLY A 20 -8.09 -11.55 -2.06
N THR A 21 -9.19 -11.56 -2.84
CA THR A 21 -9.82 -12.81 -3.29
C THR A 21 -10.11 -12.85 -4.79
N LYS A 22 -10.39 -11.71 -5.42
CA LYS A 22 -10.77 -11.66 -6.84
C LYS A 22 -9.56 -11.38 -7.71
N ILE A 23 -9.11 -12.40 -8.45
CA ILE A 23 -8.02 -12.25 -9.41
C ILE A 23 -8.37 -11.23 -10.49
N MET A 24 -7.41 -10.36 -10.82
CA MET A 24 -7.50 -9.43 -11.96
C MET A 24 -6.95 -10.10 -13.21
N ASN A 25 -5.63 -10.33 -13.25
CA ASN A 25 -4.93 -10.99 -14.35
C ASN A 25 -4.07 -12.14 -13.81
N GLY A 26 -3.00 -11.80 -13.07
CA GLY A 26 -2.02 -12.73 -12.51
C GLY A 26 -0.68 -12.02 -12.27
N ILE A 27 0.21 -12.63 -11.48
CA ILE A 27 1.48 -11.99 -11.09
C ILE A 27 2.39 -11.74 -12.31
N GLY A 28 2.33 -12.61 -13.32
CA GLY A 28 3.19 -12.54 -14.49
C GLY A 28 4.67 -12.51 -14.11
N GLY A 29 5.49 -11.78 -14.87
CA GLY A 29 6.91 -11.61 -14.57
C GLY A 29 7.21 -10.50 -13.54
N SER A 30 6.20 -9.90 -12.91
CA SER A 30 6.43 -8.76 -12.01
C SER A 30 7.36 -9.12 -10.85
N GLY A 31 7.25 -10.35 -10.31
CA GLY A 31 8.14 -10.88 -9.28
C GLY A 31 9.58 -11.06 -9.79
N ASP A 32 9.74 -11.61 -10.99
CA ASP A 32 11.06 -11.82 -11.61
C ASP A 32 11.83 -10.50 -11.75
N PHE A 33 11.16 -9.45 -12.22
CA PHE A 33 11.78 -8.13 -12.38
C PHE A 33 11.87 -7.32 -11.09
N ALA A 34 10.91 -7.43 -10.16
CA ALA A 34 10.92 -6.65 -8.93
C ALA A 34 12.04 -7.12 -7.98
N ARG A 35 12.23 -8.44 -7.81
CA ARG A 35 13.26 -8.99 -6.93
C ARG A 35 14.67 -8.82 -7.49
N ASN A 36 14.83 -8.93 -8.81
CA ASN A 36 16.15 -8.97 -9.46
C ASN A 36 16.55 -7.66 -10.18
N GLY A 37 15.65 -6.68 -10.24
CA GLY A 37 15.93 -5.37 -10.81
C GLY A 37 16.88 -4.56 -9.93
N TYR A 38 17.79 -3.80 -10.55
CA TYR A 38 18.70 -2.91 -9.82
C TYR A 38 17.94 -1.84 -9.01
N VAL A 39 16.83 -1.35 -9.56
CA VAL A 39 15.83 -0.55 -8.85
C VAL A 39 14.45 -1.07 -9.24
N SER A 40 13.68 -1.50 -8.25
CA SER A 40 12.28 -1.89 -8.36
C SER A 40 11.37 -0.71 -8.04
N LEU A 41 10.57 -0.33 -9.03
CA LEU A 41 9.62 0.76 -8.97
C LEU A 41 8.22 0.25 -9.28
N PHE A 42 7.25 0.61 -8.45
CA PHE A 42 5.83 0.39 -8.66
C PHE A 42 5.09 1.68 -8.94
N LEU A 43 4.22 1.66 -9.94
CA LEU A 43 3.47 2.82 -10.41
C LEU A 43 1.98 2.53 -10.39
N SER A 44 1.18 3.46 -9.88
CA SER A 44 -0.28 3.39 -9.93
C SER A 44 -0.89 4.78 -9.78
N PRO A 45 -2.07 5.06 -10.36
CA PRO A 45 -2.90 6.15 -9.87
C PRO A 45 -3.14 5.99 -8.35
N SER A 46 -3.18 7.08 -7.60
CA SER A 46 -3.36 7.02 -6.14
C SER A 46 -4.75 6.56 -5.71
N THR A 47 -5.72 6.56 -6.65
CA THR A 47 -7.07 6.05 -6.44
C THR A 47 -7.56 5.22 -7.64
N ALA A 48 -8.58 4.39 -7.39
CA ALA A 48 -9.30 3.64 -8.40
C ALA A 48 -10.82 3.83 -8.28
N ARG A 49 -11.57 3.37 -9.29
CA ARG A 49 -13.04 3.41 -9.34
C ARG A 49 -13.61 4.83 -9.08
N GLY A 50 -13.05 5.83 -9.76
CA GLY A 50 -13.53 7.22 -9.64
C GLY A 50 -13.29 7.83 -8.25
N GLY A 51 -12.18 7.46 -7.58
CA GLY A 51 -11.84 7.94 -6.25
C GLY A 51 -12.48 7.13 -5.10
N ALA A 52 -13.28 6.11 -5.40
CA ALA A 52 -13.93 5.30 -4.38
C ALA A 52 -12.97 4.35 -3.64
N ILE A 53 -11.83 4.00 -4.25
CA ILE A 53 -10.81 3.09 -3.69
C ILE A 53 -9.48 3.85 -3.62
N SER A 54 -8.78 3.73 -2.49
CA SER A 54 -7.38 4.18 -2.35
C SER A 54 -6.43 3.10 -2.86
N SER A 55 -5.41 3.47 -3.64
CA SER A 55 -4.32 2.55 -4.01
C SER A 55 -3.24 2.46 -2.94
N ILE A 56 -3.29 3.31 -1.91
CA ILE A 56 -2.46 3.22 -0.70
C ILE A 56 -3.37 2.86 0.48
N VAL A 57 -3.12 1.75 1.14
CA VAL A 57 -4.00 1.17 2.17
C VAL A 57 -3.26 0.89 3.49
N PRO A 58 -3.96 0.70 4.63
CA PRO A 58 -3.31 0.33 5.89
C PRO A 58 -2.54 -1.00 5.81
N MET A 59 -3.14 -2.02 5.22
CA MET A 59 -2.53 -3.33 4.94
C MET A 59 -3.11 -3.88 3.65
N THR A 60 -2.27 -4.49 2.81
CA THR A 60 -2.75 -5.14 1.61
C THR A 60 -3.30 -6.54 1.96
N PRO A 61 -4.50 -6.93 1.49
CA PRO A 61 -5.12 -8.22 1.77
C PRO A 61 -4.46 -9.38 1.03
N HIS A 62 -3.64 -9.09 0.01
CA HIS A 62 -2.80 -10.06 -0.71
C HIS A 62 -1.44 -9.43 -1.00
N VAL A 63 -0.36 -10.21 -0.87
CA VAL A 63 1.01 -9.72 -1.11
C VAL A 63 1.62 -10.52 -2.26
N ASP A 64 1.88 -9.84 -3.37
CA ASP A 64 2.68 -10.38 -4.47
C ASP A 64 4.16 -9.98 -4.33
N HIS A 65 4.41 -8.79 -3.79
CA HIS A 65 5.76 -8.27 -3.57
C HIS A 65 5.88 -7.75 -2.14
N THR A 66 6.80 -8.34 -1.37
CA THR A 66 7.14 -7.85 -0.03
C THR A 66 7.81 -6.47 -0.11
N GLU A 67 7.90 -5.76 1.01
CA GLU A 67 8.61 -4.47 1.09
C GLU A 67 10.06 -4.53 0.56
N HIS A 68 10.72 -5.69 0.70
CA HIS A 68 12.07 -5.93 0.20
C HIS A 68 12.19 -5.85 -1.34
N ASP A 69 11.09 -6.07 -2.05
CA ASP A 69 10.99 -6.05 -3.52
C ASP A 69 10.51 -4.71 -4.06
N CYS A 70 10.28 -3.73 -3.19
CA CYS A 70 9.72 -2.44 -3.51
C CYS A 70 10.62 -1.34 -2.95
N GLN A 71 11.39 -0.70 -3.84
CA GLN A 71 12.26 0.42 -3.44
C GLN A 71 11.66 1.78 -3.78
N VAL A 72 10.76 1.87 -4.76
CA VAL A 72 10.11 3.13 -5.12
C VAL A 72 8.63 2.92 -5.41
N ILE A 73 7.79 3.81 -4.90
CA ILE A 73 6.38 3.91 -5.27
C ILE A 73 6.14 5.28 -5.90
N ALA A 74 5.40 5.33 -6.99
CA ALA A 74 5.04 6.57 -7.68
C ALA A 74 3.54 6.62 -8.02
N THR A 75 2.95 7.80 -7.81
CA THR A 75 1.57 8.13 -8.17
C THR A 75 1.54 9.54 -8.80
N GLU A 76 0.36 10.01 -9.21
CA GLU A 76 0.18 11.39 -9.67
C GLU A 76 0.48 12.46 -8.61
N HIS A 77 0.55 12.09 -7.32
CA HIS A 77 0.87 13.02 -6.24
C HIS A 77 2.36 13.14 -5.92
N GLY A 78 3.19 12.21 -6.42
CA GLY A 78 4.61 12.20 -6.13
C GLY A 78 5.22 10.81 -6.05
N LEU A 79 6.48 10.78 -5.63
CA LEU A 79 7.34 9.62 -5.59
C LEU A 79 7.92 9.43 -4.18
N ALA A 80 7.84 8.22 -3.66
CA ALA A 80 8.46 7.80 -2.41
C ALA A 80 9.67 6.90 -2.70
N ASP A 81 10.87 7.35 -2.35
CA ASP A 81 12.11 6.55 -2.39
C ASP A 81 12.34 5.88 -1.03
N LEU A 82 12.28 4.56 -1.02
CA LEU A 82 12.21 3.75 0.19
C LEU A 82 13.55 3.06 0.52
N ARG A 83 14.60 3.34 -0.26
CA ARG A 83 15.91 2.71 -0.09
C ARG A 83 16.50 3.02 1.29
N GLY A 84 16.90 1.98 2.01
CA GLY A 84 17.52 2.09 3.33
C GLY A 84 16.56 2.53 4.45
N LEU A 85 15.25 2.55 4.20
CA LEU A 85 14.25 2.94 5.20
C LEU A 85 13.67 1.71 5.92
N SER A 86 13.51 1.82 7.24
CA SER A 86 12.71 0.88 8.02
C SER A 86 11.21 1.07 7.74
N PRO A 87 10.34 0.08 8.01
CA PRO A 87 8.89 0.20 7.83
C PRO A 87 8.28 1.46 8.46
N ARG A 88 8.66 1.81 9.70
CA ARG A 88 8.24 3.06 10.36
C ARG A 88 8.67 4.35 9.65
N ARG A 89 9.73 4.30 8.83
CA ARG A 89 10.17 5.42 7.98
C ARG A 89 9.56 5.37 6.58
N ARG A 90 9.20 4.18 6.08
CA ARG A 90 8.51 3.98 4.80
C ARG A 90 7.08 4.53 4.87
N ALA A 91 6.34 4.21 5.94
CA ALA A 91 4.95 4.63 6.15
C ALA A 91 4.68 6.12 5.97
N PRO A 92 5.28 7.02 6.77
CA PRO A 92 5.02 8.45 6.62
C PRO A 92 5.41 8.97 5.23
N LEU A 93 6.48 8.44 4.62
CA LEU A 93 6.93 8.86 3.29
C LEU A 93 5.95 8.42 2.18
N ILE A 94 5.48 7.17 2.22
CA ILE A 94 4.47 6.65 1.28
C ILE A 94 3.17 7.44 1.42
N ILE A 95 2.72 7.67 2.66
CA ILE A 95 1.49 8.43 2.92
C ILE A 95 1.62 9.87 2.38
N GLU A 96 2.74 10.55 2.68
CA GLU A 96 2.94 11.94 2.28
C GLU A 96 3.08 12.10 0.76
N LYS A 97 3.86 11.24 0.10
CA LYS A 97 4.23 11.40 -1.31
C LYS A 97 3.28 10.71 -2.28
N CYS A 98 2.61 9.63 -1.88
CA CYS A 98 1.90 8.76 -2.82
C CYS A 98 0.40 8.63 -2.54
N ALA A 99 -0.06 8.78 -1.30
CA ALA A 99 -1.49 8.67 -1.03
C ALA A 99 -2.26 9.88 -1.59
N HIS A 100 -3.52 9.66 -1.99
CA HIS A 100 -4.43 10.72 -2.39
C HIS A 100 -4.76 11.64 -1.20
N PRO A 101 -4.88 12.96 -1.37
CA PRO A 101 -5.21 13.90 -0.29
C PRO A 101 -6.44 13.52 0.53
N GLU A 102 -7.46 12.91 -0.07
CA GLU A 102 -8.65 12.45 0.65
C GLU A 102 -8.38 11.29 1.64
N PHE A 103 -7.42 10.40 1.33
CA PHE A 103 -7.12 9.23 2.16
C PHE A 103 -5.94 9.44 3.12
N ARG A 104 -5.09 10.45 2.88
CA ARG A 104 -3.94 10.79 3.75
C ARG A 104 -4.33 10.97 5.22
N PRO A 105 -5.40 11.69 5.61
CA PRO A 105 -5.75 11.84 7.01
C PRO A 105 -6.06 10.50 7.69
N MET A 106 -6.79 9.63 7.00
CA MET A 106 -7.17 8.31 7.52
C MET A 106 -5.96 7.37 7.67
N LEU A 107 -5.02 7.41 6.72
CA LEU A 107 -3.79 6.62 6.79
C LEU A 107 -2.85 7.11 7.89
N ASN A 108 -2.73 8.43 8.06
CA ASN A 108 -1.95 9.02 9.16
C ASN A 108 -2.58 8.69 10.52
N ASP A 109 -3.90 8.76 10.64
CA ASP A 109 -4.63 8.37 11.85
C ASP A 109 -4.38 6.90 12.20
N TYR A 110 -4.57 5.99 11.23
CA TYR A 110 -4.29 4.57 11.41
C TYR A 110 -2.85 4.34 11.88
N PHE A 111 -1.87 4.94 11.21
CA PHE A 111 -0.46 4.77 11.54
C PHE A 111 -0.13 5.34 12.94
N ALA A 112 -0.61 6.53 13.27
CA ALA A 112 -0.38 7.16 14.56
C ALA A 112 -0.98 6.34 15.72
N ARG A 113 -2.20 5.82 15.56
CA ARG A 113 -2.82 4.93 16.55
C ARG A 113 -2.09 3.60 16.67
N ALA A 114 -1.64 3.03 15.54
CA ALA A 114 -0.83 1.82 15.54
C ALA A 114 0.51 2.02 16.26
N GLU A 115 1.19 3.16 16.04
CA GLU A 115 2.45 3.51 16.70
C GLU A 115 2.29 3.74 18.21
N ALA A 116 1.15 4.28 18.65
CA ALA A 116 0.86 4.56 20.05
C ALA A 116 0.56 3.30 20.89
N MET A 117 0.44 2.12 20.26
CA MET A 117 0.18 0.88 20.97
C MET A 117 1.38 0.47 21.86
N PRO A 118 1.16 -0.01 23.10
CA PRO A 118 2.24 -0.42 24.01
C PRO A 118 3.19 -1.51 23.46
N ALA A 119 2.75 -2.25 22.44
CA ALA A 119 3.51 -3.29 21.75
C ALA A 119 3.54 -3.07 20.22
N ALA A 120 3.59 -1.82 19.76
CA ALA A 120 3.56 -1.46 18.34
C ALA A 120 4.63 -2.15 17.47
N GLY A 121 5.74 -2.63 18.06
CA GLY A 121 6.73 -3.44 17.37
C GLY A 121 7.45 -2.72 16.23
N GLN A 122 8.12 -3.48 15.36
CA GLN A 122 8.92 -2.92 14.27
C GLN A 122 8.06 -2.45 13.08
N THR A 123 6.92 -3.10 12.82
CA THR A 123 5.92 -2.74 11.80
C THR A 123 4.54 -2.63 12.46
N PRO A 124 4.12 -1.42 12.88
CA PRO A 124 2.89 -1.22 13.66
C PRO A 124 1.60 -1.56 12.90
N HIS A 125 0.73 -2.37 13.49
CA HIS A 125 -0.60 -2.62 12.94
C HIS A 125 -1.67 -2.64 14.05
N LEU A 126 -2.89 -2.24 13.66
CA LEU A 126 -4.10 -2.49 14.41
C LEU A 126 -4.85 -3.62 13.71
N LEU A 127 -4.70 -4.85 14.20
CA LEU A 127 -5.21 -6.04 13.50
C LEU A 127 -6.72 -6.01 13.25
N GLY A 128 -7.50 -5.41 14.14
CA GLY A 128 -8.95 -5.25 13.98
C GLY A 128 -9.35 -4.28 12.86
N GLU A 129 -8.44 -3.44 12.38
CA GLU A 129 -8.71 -2.38 11.41
C GLU A 129 -7.83 -2.46 10.14
N ALA A 130 -6.87 -3.39 10.10
CA ALA A 130 -5.88 -3.49 9.02
C ALA A 130 -6.50 -3.62 7.62
N PHE A 131 -7.65 -4.30 7.51
CA PHE A 131 -8.41 -4.48 6.28
C PHE A 131 -9.73 -3.68 6.26
N SER A 132 -9.89 -2.70 7.15
CA SER A 132 -11.15 -1.94 7.29
C SER A 132 -11.52 -1.16 6.02
N PHE A 133 -10.52 -0.71 5.25
CA PHE A 133 -10.76 -0.04 3.97
C PHE A 133 -11.43 -1.00 2.98
N HIS A 134 -10.90 -2.21 2.85
CA HIS A 134 -11.42 -3.26 1.97
C HIS A 134 -12.82 -3.68 2.38
N GLN A 135 -13.04 -3.92 3.68
CA GLN A 135 -14.36 -4.27 4.21
C GLN A 135 -15.37 -3.14 3.97
N ARG A 136 -15.00 -1.88 4.22
CA ARG A 136 -15.86 -0.72 3.96
C ARG A 136 -16.25 -0.60 2.49
N PHE A 137 -15.32 -0.85 1.57
CA PHE A 137 -15.62 -0.87 0.14
C PHE A 137 -16.60 -1.99 -0.23
N LEU A 138 -16.46 -3.19 0.35
CA LEU A 138 -17.40 -4.29 0.12
C LEU A 138 -18.81 -3.96 0.64
N ASP A 139 -18.89 -3.30 1.79
CA ASP A 139 -20.17 -3.01 2.45
C ASP A 139 -20.88 -1.78 1.85
N THR A 140 -20.11 -0.77 1.40
CA THR A 140 -20.65 0.56 1.07
C THR A 140 -20.34 1.04 -0.35
N GLY A 141 -19.47 0.34 -1.08
CA GLY A 141 -18.98 0.77 -2.40
C GLY A 141 -17.92 1.87 -2.36
N SER A 142 -17.45 2.29 -1.18
CA SER A 142 -16.35 3.25 -1.03
C SER A 142 -15.45 2.92 0.17
N MET A 143 -14.16 3.26 0.07
CA MET A 143 -13.21 3.19 1.19
C MET A 143 -13.27 4.43 2.10
N ARG A 144 -14.05 5.45 1.76
CA ARG A 144 -14.21 6.67 2.56
C ARG A 144 -14.99 6.40 3.83
#